data_AF-A0A2L2Z5P8-F1
#
_entry.id   AF-A0A2L2Z5P8-F1
#
_cell.length_a   1.000
_cell.length_b   1.000
_cell.length_c   1.000
_cell.angle_alpha   90.00
_cell.angle_beta   90.00
_cell.angle_gamma   90.00
#
_symmetry.space_group_name_H-M   'P 1'
#
loop_
_entity.id
_entity.type
_entity.pdbx_description
1 polymer ?
#
loop_
_entity_poly.entity_id
_entity_poly.type
_entity_poly.pdbx_seq_one_letter_code
_entity_poly.pdbx_strand_id
1 'polypeptide(L)' 'ETTTFVLLSERKLGPKLYGAFSNGRLEEYIPANHLTTVDVRRLSTSVAKAMAKIHALDLPLRKA' A
#
# COMPACT_ATOMS: atom_id res chain seq x y z
N GLU A 1 12.09 4.42 -2.22
CA GLU A 1 10.66 4.66 -1.94
C GLU A 1 9.83 4.78 -3.22
N THR A 2 10.13 5.74 -4.11
CA THR A 2 9.36 5.99 -5.35
C THR A 2 9.17 4.77 -6.25
N THR A 3 10.20 3.92 -6.41
CA THR A 3 10.13 2.68 -7.20
C THR A 3 9.05 1.72 -6.70
N THR A 4 8.88 1.63 -5.38
CA THR A 4 7.87 0.78 -4.74
C THR A 4 6.46 1.28 -5.09
N PHE A 5 6.21 2.58 -5.01
CA PHE A 5 4.91 3.19 -5.33
C PHE A 5 4.53 3.04 -6.80
N VAL A 6 5.47 3.32 -7.71
CA VAL A 6 5.25 3.12 -9.15
C VAL A 6 4.83 1.67 -9.42
N LEU A 7 5.58 0.71 -8.87
CA LEU A 7 5.32 -0.72 -9.10
C LEU A 7 3.97 -1.18 -8.52
N LEU A 8 3.62 -0.72 -7.31
CA LEU A 8 2.33 -1.04 -6.71
C LEU A 8 1.16 -0.44 -7.51
N SER A 9 1.30 0.79 -8.00
CA SER A 9 0.32 1.44 -8.88
C SER A 9 0.15 0.68 -10.20
N GLU A 10 1.24 0.33 -10.89
CA GLU A 10 1.22 -0.44 -12.14
C GLU A 10 0.54 -1.81 -11.98
N ARG A 11 0.73 -2.46 -10.83
CA ARG A 11 0.09 -3.75 -10.50
C ARG A 11 -1.30 -3.62 -9.89
N LYS A 12 -1.86 -2.41 -9.76
CA LYS A 12 -3.18 -2.14 -9.13
C LYS A 12 -3.28 -2.66 -7.70
N LEU A 13 -2.15 -2.62 -6.96
CA LEU A 13 -2.03 -3.04 -5.57
C LEU A 13 -2.07 -1.86 -4.58
N GLY A 14 -2.29 -0.65 -5.10
CA GLY A 14 -2.46 0.58 -4.34
C GLY A 14 -3.16 1.66 -5.17
N PRO A 15 -3.28 2.89 -4.64
CA PRO A 15 -3.82 4.02 -5.39
C PRO A 15 -3.03 4.28 -6.67
N LYS A 16 -3.70 4.76 -7.72
CA LYS A 16 -3.01 5.19 -8.94
C LYS A 16 -2.04 6.33 -8.63
N LEU A 17 -0.79 6.19 -9.07
CA LEU A 17 0.22 7.24 -8.98
C LEU A 17 0.10 8.17 -10.21
N TYR A 18 -0.08 9.47 -9.98
CA TYR A 18 -0.12 10.48 -11.04
C TYR A 18 1.23 11.15 -11.29
N GLY A 19 2.09 11.23 -10.27
CA GLY A 19 3.43 11.79 -10.38
C GLY A 19 4.17 11.81 -9.06
N ALA A 20 5.50 11.85 -9.13
CA ALA A 20 6.40 11.99 -7.99
C ALA A 20 7.38 13.13 -8.24
N PHE A 21 7.76 13.84 -7.18
CA PHE A 21 8.68 14.96 -7.19
C PHE A 21 9.58 14.92 -5.95
N SER A 22 10.56 15.82 -5.86
CA SER A 22 11.62 15.78 -4.84
C SER A 22 11.12 15.67 -3.39
N ASN A 23 9.95 16.21 -3.07
CA ASN A 23 9.40 16.26 -1.70
C ASN A 23 8.03 15.57 -1.54
N GLY A 24 7.59 14.77 -2.51
CA GLY A 24 6.27 14.16 -2.41
C GLY A 24 5.77 13.52 -3.68
N ARG A 25 4.47 13.23 -3.68
CA ARG A 25 3.77 12.56 -4.78
C ARG A 25 2.30 12.95 -4.82
N LEU A 26 1.69 12.76 -6.00
CA LEU A 26 0.26 12.87 -6.23
C LEU A 26 -0.31 11.48 -6.52
N GLU A 27 -1.33 11.09 -5.77
CA GLU A 27 -1.94 9.76 -5.82
C GLU A 27 -3.47 9.89 -5.91
N GLU A 28 -4.13 8.83 -6.37
CA GLU A 28 -5.58 8.70 -6.33
C GLU A 28 -6.12 8.81 -4.91
N TYR A 29 -7.15 9.66 -4.75
CA TYR A 29 -7.92 9.73 -3.52
C TYR A 29 -8.84 8.51 -3.41
N ILE A 30 -8.71 7.77 -2.30
CA ILE A 30 -9.61 6.67 -1.99
C ILE A 30 -10.61 7.15 -0.93
N PRO A 31 -11.93 7.20 -1.23
CA PRO A 31 -12.94 7.56 -0.25
C PRO A 31 -13.12 6.42 0.76
N ALA A 32 -12.34 6.45 1.85
CA ALA A 32 -12.37 5.44 2.90
C ALA A 32 -12.08 6.05 4.28
N ASN A 33 -12.50 5.33 5.33
CA ASN A 33 -12.17 5.67 6.72
C ASN A 33 -11.00 4.85 7.22
N HIS A 34 -10.16 5.45 8.04
CA HIS A 34 -9.05 4.76 8.71
C HIS A 34 -9.59 3.87 9.84
N LEU A 35 -8.90 2.77 10.11
CA LEU A 35 -9.20 1.92 11.26
C LEU A 35 -8.73 2.60 12.56
N THR A 36 -9.56 2.55 13.60
CA THR A 36 -9.13 2.89 14.96
C THR A 36 -8.33 1.74 15.59
N THR A 37 -7.67 2.00 16.71
CA THR A 37 -6.95 0.97 17.47
C THR A 37 -7.87 -0.17 17.93
N VAL A 38 -9.14 0.14 18.22
CA VAL A 38 -10.17 -0.86 18.57
C VAL A 38 -10.54 -1.71 17.36
N ASP A 39 -10.69 -1.08 16.19
CA ASP A 39 -11.02 -1.80 14.95
C ASP A 39 -9.94 -2.78 14.56
N VAL A 40 -8.66 -2.40 14.68
CA VAL A 40 -7.52 -3.29 14.37
C VAL A 40 -7.56 -4.56 15.22
N ARG A 41 -7.91 -4.47 16.51
CA ARG A 41 -8.05 -5.66 17.37
C ARG A 41 -9.18 -6.56 16.90
N ARG A 42 -10.34 -5.98 16.59
CA ARG A 42 -11.55 -6.71 16.14
C ARG A 42 -11.37 -7.34 14.75
N LEU A 43 -10.65 -6.67 13.86
CA LEU A 43 -10.41 -7.07 12.47
C LEU A 43 -9.06 -7.75 12.26
N SER A 44 -8.40 -8.18 13.34
CA SER A 44 -7.03 -8.72 13.32
C SER A 44 -6.84 -9.85 12.29
N THR A 45 -7.80 -10.75 12.15
CA THR A 45 -7.77 -11.81 11.11
C THR A 45 -7.75 -11.25 9.69
N SER A 46 -8.52 -10.21 9.41
CA SER A 46 -8.55 -9.54 8.09
C SER A 46 -7.25 -8.79 7.82
N VAL A 47 -6.73 -8.09 8.84
CA VAL A 47 -5.42 -7.42 8.77
C VAL A 47 -4.31 -8.44 8.51
N ALA A 48 -4.29 -9.58 9.23
CA ALA A 48 -3.30 -10.63 9.03
C ALA A 48 -3.34 -11.21 7.60
N LYS A 49 -4.54 -11.43 7.04
CA LYS A 49 -4.69 -11.87 5.64
C LYS A 49 -4.19 -10.82 4.64
N ALA A 50 -4.46 -9.53 4.88
CA ALA A 50 -3.95 -8.46 4.03
C ALA A 50 -2.41 -8.38 4.10
N MET A 51 -1.84 -8.46 5.31
CA MET A 51 -0.38 -8.48 5.51
C MET A 51 0.28 -9.68 4.84
N ALA A 52 -0.32 -10.87 4.93
CA ALA A 52 0.19 -12.07 4.26
C ALA A 52 0.27 -11.88 2.73
N LYS A 53 -0.74 -11.24 2.11
CA LYS A 53 -0.70 -10.91 0.68
C LYS A 53 0.42 -9.93 0.34
N ILE A 54 0.63 -8.91 1.18
CA ILE A 54 1.72 -7.93 0.99
C ILE A 54 3.09 -8.62 1.09
N HIS A 55 3.30 -9.46 2.10
CA HIS A 55 4.55 -10.20 2.28
C HIS A 55 4.84 -11.21 1.17
N ALA A 56 3.81 -11.70 0.48
CA ALA A 56 3.94 -12.62 -0.65
C ALA A 56 4.16 -11.93 -2.00
N LEU A 57 4.21 -10.58 -2.06
CA LEU A 57 4.42 -9.87 -3.31
C LEU A 57 5.83 -10.13 -3.86
N ASP A 58 5.90 -10.73 -5.04
CA ASP A 58 7.14 -10.87 -5.79
C ASP A 58 7.41 -9.59 -6.58
N LEU A 59 8.15 -8.68 -5.96
CA LEU A 59 8.54 -7.39 -6.52
C LEU A 59 10.03 -7.42 -6.87
N PRO A 60 10.46 -6.90 -8.04
CA PRO A 60 11.86 -6.73 -8.40
C PRO A 60 12.51 -5.57 -7.61
N LEU A 61 12.35 -5.59 -6.28
CA LEU A 61 12.97 -4.68 -5.34
C LEU A 61 14.11 -5.44 -4.67
N ARG A 62 15.26 -4.79 -4.48
CA ARG A 62 16.30 -5.36 -3.63
C ARG A 62 15.73 -5.55 -2.23
N LYS A 63 15.81 -6.78 -1.71
CA LYS A 63 15.58 -7.05 -0.29
C LYS A 63 16.72 -6.35 0.46
N ALA A 64 16.37 -5.36 1.27
CA ALA A 64 17.31 -4.68 2.16
C ALA A 64 17.66 -5.59 3.33
#